data_AF-A0AAD9Z0M2-F1
#
_entry.id   AF-A0AAD9Z0M2-F1
#
_cell.length_a   1.000
_cell.length_b   1.000
_cell.length_c   1.000
_cell.angle_alpha   90.00
_cell.angle_beta   90.00
_cell.angle_gamma   90.00
#
_symmetry.space_group_name_H-M   'P 1'
#
loop_
_entity.id
_entity.type
_entity.pdbx_description
1 polymer ?
#
loop_
_entity_poly.entity_id
_entity_poly.type
_entity_poly.pdbx_seq_one_letter_code
_entity_poly.pdbx_strand_id
1 'polypeptide(L)'
;MGAESAPKKVIGDTSDLRGFTSTYWVFPETESAVVVLTNASNANGDSSNVVAQVLTQALFNMKPTINYLSVALEMRTHSLAQWQHALVERTAHRCSGTKSKHPLAYEGEYSNSDLQMTLTIKSLPLTGPGPNEPFKMKMQINGLEQQIFELYHYHHDSRTFLPKSSEECLREGLEMYIPSWKSFNIEFGRFAAEQFHSVHWRLDPDERVEAHTFYRLVDFF
;
A
#
# COMPACT_ATOMS: atom_id res chain seq x y z
N MET A 1 17.40 -4.26 22.64
CA MET A 1 17.15 -4.57 24.07
C MET A 1 18.36 -5.24 24.68
N GLY A 2 18.54 -5.19 26.00
CA GLY A 2 19.49 -6.07 26.68
C GLY A 2 20.97 -5.85 26.34
N ALA A 3 21.37 -4.63 25.99
CA ALA A 3 22.74 -4.33 25.53
C ALA A 3 23.82 -4.65 26.58
N GLU A 4 23.46 -4.69 27.86
CA GLU A 4 24.34 -5.05 28.99
C GLU A 4 24.07 -6.47 29.52
N SER A 5 23.16 -7.21 28.87
CA SER A 5 22.82 -8.58 29.25
C SER A 5 23.64 -9.59 28.46
N ALA A 6 23.79 -10.80 29.00
CA ALA A 6 24.39 -11.90 28.24
C ALA A 6 23.60 -12.11 26.94
N PRO A 7 24.28 -12.20 25.77
CA PRO A 7 23.62 -12.48 24.50
C PRO A 7 22.82 -13.79 24.58
N LYS A 8 21.68 -13.83 23.89
CA LYS A 8 20.84 -15.03 23.81
C LYS A 8 20.63 -15.42 22.37
N LYS A 9 20.76 -16.71 22.08
CA LYS A 9 20.36 -17.26 20.79
C LYS A 9 18.85 -17.25 20.69
N VAL A 10 18.33 -16.64 19.63
CA VAL A 10 16.92 -16.61 19.30
C VAL A 10 16.71 -17.21 17.91
N ILE A 11 15.65 -18.01 17.77
CA ILE A 11 15.17 -18.51 16.49
C ILE A 11 13.70 -18.11 16.39
N GLY A 12 13.29 -17.47 15.31
CA GLY A 12 11.91 -17.04 15.20
C GLY A 12 11.63 -16.25 13.94
N ASP A 13 10.38 -15.78 13.86
CA ASP A 13 9.88 -15.00 12.74
C ASP A 13 8.80 -14.01 13.23
N THR A 14 8.57 -13.00 12.41
CA THR A 14 7.51 -12.01 12.58
C THR A 14 6.76 -11.92 11.26
N SER A 15 5.44 -12.08 11.30
CA SER A 15 4.59 -12.03 10.13
C SER A 15 3.43 -11.07 10.29
N ASP A 16 2.98 -10.54 9.16
CA ASP A 16 1.80 -9.71 9.04
C ASP A 16 0.90 -10.26 7.93
N LEU A 17 -0.37 -10.42 8.26
CA LEU A 17 -1.43 -10.79 7.34
C LEU A 17 -2.64 -9.89 7.61
N ARG A 18 -2.69 -8.74 6.93
CA ARG A 18 -3.85 -7.85 6.76
C ARG A 18 -4.83 -7.85 7.94
N GLY A 19 -4.40 -7.24 9.04
CA GLY A 19 -5.20 -7.13 10.27
C GLY A 19 -4.83 -8.15 11.36
N PHE A 20 -3.87 -9.03 11.08
CA PHE A 20 -3.29 -9.94 12.05
C PHE A 20 -1.77 -9.86 12.01
N THR A 21 -1.14 -9.67 13.16
CA THR A 21 0.32 -9.76 13.28
C THR A 21 0.68 -10.87 14.24
N SER A 22 1.77 -11.57 13.93
CA SER A 22 2.29 -12.63 14.80
C SER A 22 3.80 -12.50 14.96
N THR A 23 4.27 -12.79 16.16
CA THR A 23 5.70 -12.91 16.45
C THR A 23 5.90 -14.14 17.32
N TYR A 24 6.83 -15.00 16.92
CA TYR A 24 7.25 -16.12 17.76
C TYR A 24 8.77 -16.15 17.85
N TRP A 25 9.28 -16.31 19.06
CA TRP A 25 10.71 -16.43 19.35
C TRP A 25 10.95 -17.59 20.29
N VAL A 26 11.85 -18.48 19.90
CA VAL A 26 12.30 -19.63 20.70
C VAL A 26 13.72 -19.37 21.19
N PHE A 27 13.97 -19.69 22.45
CA PHE A 27 15.24 -19.56 23.15
C PHE A 27 15.71 -20.94 23.59
N PRO A 28 16.46 -21.68 22.72
CA PRO A 28 16.77 -23.08 22.97
C PRO A 28 17.56 -23.33 24.26
N GLU A 29 18.48 -22.42 24.60
CA GLU A 29 19.34 -22.53 25.79
C GLU A 29 18.57 -22.48 27.11
N THR A 30 17.39 -21.86 27.10
CA THR A 30 16.52 -21.73 28.28
C THR A 30 15.23 -22.52 28.15
N GLU A 31 15.12 -23.37 27.11
CA GLU A 31 13.95 -24.19 26.81
C GLU A 31 12.63 -23.40 26.88
N SER A 32 12.65 -22.16 26.38
CA SER A 32 11.52 -21.24 26.49
C SER A 32 11.15 -20.62 25.15
N ALA A 33 9.92 -20.13 25.06
CA ALA A 33 9.42 -19.43 23.88
C ALA A 33 8.51 -18.26 24.28
N VAL A 34 8.51 -17.24 23.43
CA VAL A 34 7.58 -16.11 23.47
C VAL A 34 6.76 -16.17 22.19
N VAL A 35 5.44 -16.25 22.33
CA VAL A 35 4.51 -16.27 21.19
C VAL A 35 3.48 -15.19 21.41
N VAL A 36 3.34 -14.29 20.44
CA VAL A 36 2.39 -13.19 20.47
C VAL A 36 1.59 -13.22 19.19
N LEU A 37 0.27 -13.31 19.32
CA LEU A 37 -0.69 -13.21 18.23
C LEU A 37 -1.59 -12.02 18.50
N THR A 38 -1.76 -11.15 17.52
CA THR A 38 -2.65 -9.99 17.64
C THR A 38 -3.61 -9.92 16.47
N ASN A 39 -4.79 -9.37 16.72
CA ASN A 39 -5.79 -9.00 15.72
C ASN A 39 -5.71 -7.50 15.40
N ALA A 40 -4.49 -6.99 15.25
CA ALA A 40 -4.22 -5.62 14.88
C ALA A 40 -3.43 -5.58 13.57
N SER A 41 -3.77 -4.60 12.72
CA SER A 41 -2.98 -4.25 11.53
C SER A 41 -1.63 -3.66 11.95
N ASN A 42 -0.58 -3.96 11.19
CA ASN A 42 0.74 -3.35 11.36
C ASN A 42 0.81 -1.87 10.94
N ALA A 43 -0.28 -1.31 10.41
CA ALA A 43 -0.24 0.04 9.85
C ALA A 43 -0.01 1.14 10.88
N ASN A 44 -0.15 0.85 12.18
CA ASN A 44 0.23 1.75 13.27
C ASN A 44 1.48 1.26 14.02
N GLY A 45 2.25 0.35 13.40
CA GLY A 45 3.35 -0.38 14.00
C GLY A 45 3.01 -1.84 14.30
N ASP A 46 4.05 -2.67 14.38
CA ASP A 46 3.93 -4.09 14.70
C ASP A 46 3.76 -4.31 16.21
N SER A 47 2.50 -4.39 16.64
CA SER A 47 2.16 -4.64 18.03
C SER A 47 2.64 -6.00 18.54
N SER A 48 2.63 -7.04 17.68
CA SER A 48 3.06 -8.39 18.07
C SER A 48 4.55 -8.39 18.44
N ASN A 49 5.36 -7.70 17.65
CA ASN A 49 6.79 -7.60 17.86
C ASN A 49 7.09 -6.78 19.12
N VAL A 50 6.46 -5.62 19.30
CA VAL A 50 6.65 -4.78 20.51
C VAL A 50 6.33 -5.55 21.78
N VAL A 51 5.20 -6.28 21.82
CA VAL A 51 4.82 -7.09 22.98
C VAL A 51 5.79 -8.25 23.18
N ALA A 52 6.24 -8.91 22.11
CA ALA A 52 7.25 -9.97 22.22
C ALA A 52 8.56 -9.44 22.82
N GLN A 53 8.96 -8.22 22.46
CA GLN A 53 10.13 -7.54 23.05
C GLN A 53 9.94 -7.26 24.55
N VAL A 54 8.76 -6.80 24.97
CA VAL A 54 8.42 -6.59 26.39
C VAL A 54 8.49 -7.90 27.17
N LEU A 55 7.86 -8.96 26.65
CA LEU A 55 7.84 -10.28 27.29
C LEU A 55 9.25 -10.86 27.40
N THR A 56 10.06 -10.73 26.35
CA THR A 56 11.46 -11.19 26.33
C THR A 56 12.31 -10.45 27.35
N GLN A 57 12.17 -9.12 27.42
CA GLN A 57 12.87 -8.30 28.40
C GLN A 57 12.51 -8.72 29.84
N ALA A 58 11.23 -9.01 30.11
CA ALA A 58 10.76 -9.46 31.41
C ALA A 58 11.26 -10.88 31.73
N LEU A 59 11.11 -11.82 30.78
CA LEU A 59 11.48 -13.23 30.92
C LEU A 59 12.95 -13.42 31.29
N PHE A 60 13.83 -12.59 30.73
CA PHE A 60 15.27 -12.68 30.95
C PHE A 60 15.85 -11.57 31.81
N ASN A 61 15.00 -10.74 32.43
CA ASN A 61 15.39 -9.58 33.25
C ASN A 61 16.46 -8.71 32.57
N MET A 62 16.25 -8.39 31.28
CA MET A 62 17.26 -7.72 30.46
C MET A 62 17.56 -6.30 30.93
N LYS A 63 18.83 -5.92 30.78
CA LYS A 63 19.40 -4.60 31.10
C LYS A 63 20.15 -3.99 29.90
N PRO A 64 20.02 -2.66 29.67
CA PRO A 64 19.09 -1.76 30.33
C PRO A 64 17.63 -2.08 29.97
N THR A 65 16.71 -1.77 30.88
CA THR A 65 15.27 -1.95 30.65
C THR A 65 14.77 -0.84 29.72
N ILE A 66 14.30 -1.21 28.54
CA ILE A 66 13.72 -0.32 27.55
C ILE A 66 12.26 -0.02 27.90
N ASN A 67 11.88 1.24 27.80
CA ASN A 67 10.49 1.68 27.89
C ASN A 67 9.76 1.47 26.56
N TYR A 68 9.20 0.28 26.36
CA TYR A 68 8.47 -0.07 25.14
C TYR A 68 7.16 0.68 24.94
N LEU A 69 6.58 1.29 25.99
CA LEU A 69 5.43 2.16 25.82
C LEU A 69 5.81 3.40 25.00
N SER A 70 6.96 4.02 25.31
CA SER A 70 7.46 5.15 24.52
C SER A 70 7.76 4.75 23.07
N VAL A 71 8.37 3.58 22.87
CA VAL A 71 8.62 3.04 21.51
C VAL A 71 7.31 2.86 20.74
N ALA A 72 6.28 2.27 21.35
CA ALA A 72 4.99 2.07 20.71
C ALA A 72 4.30 3.41 20.35
N LEU A 73 4.39 4.41 21.23
CA LEU A 73 3.85 5.75 20.97
C LEU A 73 4.59 6.46 19.82
N GLU A 74 5.90 6.31 19.74
CA GLU A 74 6.72 6.84 18.65
C GLU A 74 6.36 6.16 17.31
N MET A 75 6.28 4.83 17.28
CA MET A 75 5.86 4.06 16.10
C MET A 75 4.48 4.50 15.58
N ARG A 76 3.51 4.68 16.48
CA ARG A 76 2.18 5.20 16.14
C ARG A 76 2.26 6.61 15.56
N THR A 77 3.05 7.49 16.19
CA THR A 77 3.21 8.87 15.75
C THR A 77 3.81 8.94 14.34
N HIS A 78 4.86 8.16 14.08
CA HIS A 78 5.48 8.06 12.75
C HIS A 78 4.50 7.52 11.71
N SER A 79 3.74 6.48 12.05
CA SER A 79 2.76 5.88 11.14
C SER A 79 1.65 6.86 10.74
N LEU A 80 1.11 7.62 11.71
CA LEU A 80 0.13 8.66 11.43
C LEU A 80 0.71 9.80 10.58
N ALA A 81 1.98 10.14 10.80
CA ALA A 81 2.68 11.16 10.02
C ALA A 81 2.86 10.75 8.55
N GLN A 82 3.05 9.45 8.24
CA GLN A 82 3.19 8.97 6.87
C GLN A 82 1.93 9.23 6.03
N TRP A 83 0.74 8.95 6.57
CA TRP A 83 -0.52 9.26 5.88
C TRP A 83 -0.64 10.76 5.58
N GLN A 84 -0.34 11.62 6.55
CA GLN A 84 -0.37 13.07 6.36
C GLN A 84 0.67 13.52 5.33
N HIS A 85 1.87 12.96 5.37
CA HIS A 85 2.92 13.24 4.40
C HIS A 85 2.47 12.86 2.97
N ALA A 86 1.88 11.68 2.78
CA ALA A 86 1.35 11.27 1.47
C ALA A 86 0.27 12.24 0.93
N LEU A 87 -0.61 12.76 1.80
CA LEU A 87 -1.61 13.77 1.42
C LEU A 87 -0.99 15.11 1.03
N VAL A 88 -0.01 15.58 1.79
CA VAL A 88 0.72 16.83 1.52
C VAL A 88 1.45 16.72 0.19
N GLU A 89 2.23 15.66 0.00
CA GLU A 89 3.00 15.42 -1.22
C GLU A 89 2.10 15.30 -2.45
N ARG A 90 1.01 14.53 -2.35
CA ARG A 90 0.01 14.44 -3.42
C ARG A 90 -0.56 15.80 -3.78
N THR A 91 -0.83 16.65 -2.79
CA THR A 91 -1.41 17.98 -3.04
C THR A 91 -0.38 18.89 -3.70
N ALA A 92 0.87 18.87 -3.23
CA ALA A 92 1.97 19.67 -3.76
C ALA A 92 2.28 19.35 -5.24
N HIS A 93 2.15 18.07 -5.63
CA HIS A 93 2.43 17.62 -7.00
C HIS A 93 1.20 17.62 -7.93
N ARG A 94 0.03 18.03 -7.43
CA ARG A 94 -1.20 18.07 -8.24
C ARG A 94 -1.19 19.28 -9.18
N CYS A 95 -1.57 19.06 -10.43
CA CYS A 95 -1.79 20.13 -11.40
C CYS A 95 -3.30 20.39 -11.54
N SER A 96 -3.77 21.43 -10.85
CA SER A 96 -5.18 21.84 -10.84
C SER A 96 -5.65 22.33 -12.21
N GLY A 97 -6.95 22.14 -12.50
CA GLY A 97 -7.58 22.64 -13.74
C GLY A 97 -7.25 21.85 -15.01
N THR A 98 -6.50 20.76 -14.88
CA THR A 98 -6.23 19.85 -15.99
C THR A 98 -7.48 19.06 -16.38
N LYS A 99 -7.56 18.63 -17.63
CA LYS A 99 -8.69 17.88 -18.17
C LYS A 99 -8.25 16.49 -18.60
N SER A 100 -9.12 15.51 -18.40
CA SER A 100 -8.98 14.18 -18.95
C SER A 100 -9.36 14.15 -20.44
N LYS A 101 -8.83 13.17 -21.17
CA LYS A 101 -9.39 12.73 -22.45
C LYS A 101 -10.78 12.10 -22.28
N HIS A 102 -11.39 11.75 -23.40
CA HIS A 102 -12.65 11.01 -23.45
C HIS A 102 -12.55 9.66 -22.71
N PRO A 103 -13.57 9.21 -21.97
CA PRO A 103 -13.54 7.94 -21.22
C PRO A 103 -13.04 6.73 -22.01
N LEU A 104 -13.53 6.58 -23.24
CA LEU A 104 -13.18 5.47 -24.13
C LEU A 104 -11.67 5.42 -24.48
N ALA A 105 -10.93 6.53 -24.34
CA ALA A 105 -9.50 6.54 -24.57
C ALA A 105 -8.72 5.66 -23.57
N TYR A 106 -9.24 5.54 -22.34
CA TYR A 106 -8.60 4.84 -21.23
C TYR A 106 -9.00 3.37 -21.17
N GLU A 107 -10.19 3.02 -21.67
CA GLU A 107 -10.72 1.67 -21.62
C GLU A 107 -9.86 0.68 -22.40
N GLY A 108 -9.69 -0.51 -21.85
CA GLY A 108 -8.91 -1.58 -22.46
C GLY A 108 -8.30 -2.52 -21.43
N GLU A 109 -7.59 -3.52 -21.93
CA GLU A 109 -6.76 -4.42 -21.13
C GLU A 109 -5.29 -4.07 -21.35
N TYR A 110 -4.54 -3.98 -20.25
CA TYR A 110 -3.12 -3.64 -20.25
C TYR A 110 -2.36 -4.73 -19.51
N SER A 111 -1.35 -5.32 -20.13
CA SER A 111 -0.60 -6.44 -19.56
C SER A 111 0.86 -6.06 -19.28
N ASN A 112 1.42 -6.63 -18.22
CA ASN A 112 2.84 -6.65 -17.93
C ASN A 112 3.26 -8.13 -17.81
N SER A 113 4.10 -8.59 -18.75
CA SER A 113 4.53 -10.00 -18.82
C SER A 113 5.40 -10.42 -17.65
N ASP A 114 6.23 -9.50 -17.16
CA ASP A 114 7.21 -9.77 -16.10
C ASP A 114 6.53 -10.02 -14.76
N LEU A 115 5.45 -9.27 -14.50
CA LEU A 115 4.58 -9.46 -13.34
C LEU A 115 3.50 -10.52 -13.54
N GLN A 116 3.32 -11.02 -14.78
CA GLN A 116 2.17 -11.84 -15.17
C GLN A 116 0.84 -11.21 -14.71
N MET A 117 0.72 -9.90 -14.90
CA MET A 117 -0.40 -9.10 -14.39
C MET A 117 -1.11 -8.38 -15.53
N THR A 118 -2.45 -8.41 -15.50
CA THR A 118 -3.32 -7.70 -16.44
C THR A 118 -4.21 -6.71 -15.69
N LEU A 119 -4.31 -5.50 -16.19
CA LEU A 119 -5.19 -4.44 -15.71
C LEU A 119 -6.31 -4.24 -16.73
N THR A 120 -7.55 -4.47 -16.33
CA THR A 120 -8.72 -4.14 -17.13
C THR A 120 -9.29 -2.82 -16.65
N ILE A 121 -9.30 -1.81 -17.53
CA ILE A 121 -9.84 -0.47 -17.25
C ILE A 121 -11.19 -0.34 -17.94
N LYS A 122 -12.24 0.05 -17.19
CA LYS A 122 -13.58 0.31 -17.72
C LYS A 122 -14.13 1.62 -17.15
N SER A 123 -14.80 2.42 -17.98
CA SER A 123 -15.59 3.54 -17.48
C SER A 123 -16.83 3.04 -16.74
N LEU A 124 -17.22 3.79 -15.71
CA LEU A 124 -18.47 3.54 -14.99
C LEU A 124 -19.54 4.48 -15.54
N PRO A 125 -20.81 4.02 -15.65
CA PRO A 125 -21.90 4.88 -16.09
C PRO A 125 -22.00 6.13 -15.21
N LEU A 126 -22.06 7.31 -15.82
CA LEU A 126 -22.33 8.57 -15.13
C LEU A 126 -23.79 8.56 -14.62
N THR A 127 -23.99 8.45 -13.31
CA THR A 127 -25.29 8.71 -12.70
C THR A 127 -25.44 10.22 -12.46
N GLY A 128 -25.69 11.03 -13.49
CA GLY A 128 -25.97 12.48 -13.34
C GLY A 128 -25.38 13.39 -14.44
N PRO A 129 -25.90 14.63 -14.60
CA PRO A 129 -25.89 15.32 -15.90
C PRO A 129 -24.75 16.32 -16.05
N GLY A 130 -23.83 16.05 -16.97
CA GLY A 130 -22.99 17.09 -17.55
C GLY A 130 -21.86 16.55 -18.42
N PRO A 131 -21.64 17.10 -19.63
CA PRO A 131 -20.49 16.74 -20.48
C PRO A 131 -19.12 17.15 -19.90
N ASN A 132 -19.10 17.79 -18.73
CA ASN A 132 -17.91 18.29 -18.04
C ASN A 132 -17.69 17.69 -16.65
N GLU A 133 -18.50 16.71 -16.21
CA GLU A 133 -18.26 16.04 -14.92
C GLU A 133 -17.18 14.95 -15.06
N PRO A 134 -16.28 14.83 -14.06
CA PRO A 134 -15.26 13.79 -14.08
C PRO A 134 -15.93 12.41 -14.00
N PHE A 135 -15.82 11.64 -15.06
CA PHE A 135 -16.27 10.25 -15.07
C PHE A 135 -15.39 9.39 -14.16
N LYS A 136 -16.05 8.44 -13.50
CA LYS A 136 -15.39 7.40 -12.71
C LYS A 136 -14.96 6.26 -13.62
N MET A 137 -13.87 5.61 -13.27
CA MET A 137 -13.45 4.35 -13.87
C MET A 137 -13.27 3.30 -12.80
N LYS A 138 -13.23 2.05 -13.22
CA LYS A 138 -12.72 0.95 -12.40
C LYS A 138 -11.50 0.34 -13.07
N MET A 139 -10.53 -0.04 -12.25
CA MET A 139 -9.42 -0.91 -12.62
C MET A 139 -9.62 -2.25 -11.95
N GLN A 140 -9.51 -3.32 -12.72
CA GLN A 140 -9.59 -4.69 -12.22
C GLN A 140 -8.27 -5.40 -12.51
N ILE A 141 -7.71 -6.07 -11.50
CA ILE A 141 -6.45 -6.81 -11.65
C ILE A 141 -6.77 -8.28 -11.93
N ASN A 142 -6.15 -8.83 -12.96
CA ASN A 142 -6.22 -10.26 -13.36
C ASN A 142 -7.65 -10.80 -13.51
N GLY A 143 -8.64 -9.95 -13.82
CA GLY A 143 -10.05 -10.34 -13.89
C GLY A 143 -10.65 -10.76 -12.54
N LEU A 144 -9.97 -10.52 -11.41
CA LEU A 144 -10.42 -10.91 -10.09
C LEU A 144 -11.41 -9.89 -9.53
N GLU A 145 -12.61 -10.34 -9.15
CA GLU A 145 -13.66 -9.46 -8.60
C GLU A 145 -13.27 -8.81 -7.27
N GLN A 146 -12.36 -9.44 -6.53
CA GLN A 146 -11.85 -8.97 -5.24
C GLN A 146 -10.74 -7.92 -5.39
N GLN A 147 -10.25 -7.67 -6.61
CA GLN A 147 -9.17 -6.72 -6.89
C GLN A 147 -9.65 -5.62 -7.85
N ILE A 148 -10.74 -4.96 -7.45
CA ILE A 148 -11.34 -3.85 -8.17
C ILE A 148 -11.07 -2.55 -7.42
N PHE A 149 -10.54 -1.56 -8.13
CA PHE A 149 -10.21 -0.24 -7.62
C PHE A 149 -11.04 0.81 -8.36
N GLU A 150 -11.73 1.67 -7.61
CA GLU A 150 -12.35 2.85 -8.20
C GLU A 150 -11.29 3.92 -8.47
N LEU A 151 -11.29 4.43 -9.70
CA LEU A 151 -10.33 5.41 -10.19
C LEU A 151 -10.99 6.78 -10.37
N TYR A 152 -10.34 7.78 -9.80
CA TYR A 152 -10.75 9.18 -9.80
C TYR A 152 -9.74 10.04 -10.57
N HIS A 153 -10.19 11.14 -11.18
CA HIS A 153 -9.27 12.07 -11.83
C HIS A 153 -8.31 12.71 -10.82
N TYR A 154 -7.01 12.67 -11.12
CA TYR A 154 -5.99 13.33 -10.30
C TYR A 154 -5.47 14.60 -10.96
N HIS A 155 -4.70 14.48 -12.05
CA HIS A 155 -4.37 15.55 -12.98
C HIS A 155 -4.16 14.97 -14.39
N HIS A 156 -4.16 15.79 -15.43
CA HIS A 156 -3.90 15.39 -16.82
C HIS A 156 -4.64 14.08 -17.18
N ASP A 157 -3.86 13.09 -17.64
CA ASP A 157 -4.27 11.74 -17.97
C ASP A 157 -3.83 10.73 -16.90
N SER A 158 -3.78 11.15 -15.64
CA SER A 158 -3.57 10.26 -14.49
C SER A 158 -4.81 10.14 -13.62
N ARG A 159 -4.90 8.99 -12.97
CA ARG A 159 -6.00 8.61 -12.10
C ARG A 159 -5.48 8.16 -10.76
N THR A 160 -6.29 8.28 -9.74
CA THR A 160 -5.94 7.88 -8.39
C THR A 160 -7.03 7.02 -7.77
N PHE A 161 -6.61 6.05 -6.96
CA PHE A 161 -7.50 5.28 -6.09
C PHE A 161 -7.23 5.61 -4.61
N LEU A 162 -6.58 6.74 -4.32
CA LEU A 162 -6.32 7.15 -2.95
C LEU A 162 -7.64 7.27 -2.16
N PRO A 163 -7.77 6.56 -1.02
CA PRO A 163 -8.90 6.67 -0.11
C PRO A 163 -9.11 8.08 0.45
N LYS A 164 -10.32 8.35 0.94
CA LYS A 164 -10.66 9.65 1.55
C LYS A 164 -10.08 9.81 2.95
N SER A 165 -9.80 8.70 3.64
CA SER A 165 -9.20 8.70 4.97
C SER A 165 -8.26 7.50 5.17
N SER A 166 -7.42 7.59 6.20
CA SER A 166 -6.53 6.51 6.61
C SER A 166 -7.33 5.27 7.03
N GLU A 167 -8.45 5.45 7.72
CA GLU A 167 -9.33 4.36 8.16
C GLU A 167 -9.96 3.62 6.97
N GLU A 168 -10.33 4.34 5.91
CA GLU A 168 -10.78 3.71 4.66
C GLU A 168 -9.62 2.95 4.01
N CYS A 169 -8.42 3.53 3.96
CA CYS A 169 -7.23 2.85 3.44
C CYS A 169 -6.95 1.51 4.14
N LEU A 170 -7.05 1.48 5.47
CA LEU A 170 -6.90 0.27 6.27
C LEU A 170 -8.00 -0.76 6.02
N ARG A 171 -9.26 -0.29 5.95
CA ARG A 171 -10.41 -1.18 5.73
C ARG A 171 -10.35 -1.86 4.37
N GLU A 172 -9.89 -1.16 3.34
CA GLU A 172 -9.74 -1.68 1.98
C GLU A 172 -8.42 -2.46 1.77
N GLY A 173 -7.55 -2.57 2.79
CA GLY A 173 -6.29 -3.30 2.69
C GLY A 173 -5.25 -2.64 1.79
N LEU A 174 -5.21 -1.30 1.78
CA LEU A 174 -4.37 -0.46 0.92
C LEU A 174 -3.18 0.18 1.65
N GLU A 175 -2.92 -0.23 2.89
CA GLU A 175 -1.86 0.31 3.75
C GLU A 175 -0.47 0.21 3.14
N MET A 176 -0.23 -0.82 2.33
CA MET A 176 1.06 -1.05 1.65
C MET A 176 1.44 0.08 0.68
N TYR A 177 0.48 0.88 0.22
CA TYR A 177 0.72 2.00 -0.68
C TYR A 177 0.98 3.32 0.05
N ILE A 178 0.65 3.43 1.35
CA ILE A 178 0.80 4.66 2.15
C ILE A 178 2.21 5.27 2.10
N PRO A 179 3.32 4.49 2.13
CA PRO A 179 4.65 5.08 2.17
C PRO A 179 5.01 5.88 0.91
N SER A 180 4.28 5.73 -0.20
CA SER A 180 4.48 6.55 -1.41
C SER A 180 3.15 6.99 -2.02
N TRP A 181 2.90 8.31 -2.03
CA TRP A 181 1.70 8.87 -2.66
C TRP A 181 1.58 8.52 -4.16
N LYS A 182 2.70 8.28 -4.83
CA LYS A 182 2.77 7.87 -6.24
C LYS A 182 2.15 6.48 -6.45
N SER A 183 2.21 5.61 -5.45
CA SER A 183 1.67 4.25 -5.57
C SER A 183 0.15 4.21 -5.67
N PHE A 184 -0.53 5.28 -5.25
CA PHE A 184 -1.97 5.46 -5.46
C PHE A 184 -2.35 6.00 -6.84
N ASN A 185 -1.38 6.26 -7.72
CA ASN A 185 -1.60 6.85 -9.02
C ASN A 185 -1.39 5.85 -10.16
N ILE A 186 -2.29 5.94 -11.14
CA ILE A 186 -2.29 5.21 -12.39
C ILE A 186 -2.08 6.25 -13.50
N GLU A 187 -0.93 6.19 -14.16
CA GLU A 187 -0.54 7.18 -15.17
C GLU A 187 -0.67 6.60 -16.57
N PHE A 188 -1.49 7.21 -17.41
CA PHE A 188 -1.64 6.78 -18.78
C PHE A 188 -0.58 7.41 -19.67
N GLY A 189 0.12 6.57 -20.44
CA GLY A 189 1.29 6.95 -21.21
C GLY A 189 0.99 7.29 -22.66
N ARG A 190 1.63 6.56 -23.58
CA ARG A 190 1.60 6.86 -25.02
C ARG A 190 0.15 6.93 -25.53
N PHE A 191 -0.23 8.07 -26.10
CA PHE A 191 -1.54 8.28 -26.71
C PHE A 191 -1.45 8.31 -28.24
N ALA A 192 -2.20 7.43 -28.91
CA ALA A 192 -2.26 7.36 -30.37
C ALA A 192 -3.57 6.69 -30.82
N ALA A 193 -4.11 7.08 -31.98
CA ALA A 193 -5.39 6.57 -32.48
C ALA A 193 -6.53 6.68 -31.44
N GLU A 194 -6.60 7.83 -30.76
CA GLU A 194 -7.59 8.15 -29.73
C GLU A 194 -7.57 7.26 -28.47
N GLN A 195 -6.50 6.48 -28.30
CA GLN A 195 -6.36 5.50 -27.23
C GLN A 195 -5.01 5.60 -26.53
N PHE A 196 -4.99 5.27 -25.24
CA PHE A 196 -3.75 5.03 -24.51
C PHE A 196 -3.21 3.63 -24.79
N HIS A 197 -1.90 3.52 -25.00
CA HIS A 197 -1.18 2.28 -25.31
C HIS A 197 -0.37 1.75 -24.12
N SER A 198 -0.20 2.56 -23.08
CA SER A 198 0.47 2.12 -21.85
C SER A 198 -0.14 2.73 -20.60
N VAL A 199 -0.01 1.99 -19.51
CA VAL A 199 -0.31 2.40 -18.14
C VAL A 199 0.96 2.21 -17.31
N HIS A 200 1.33 3.21 -16.53
CA HIS A 200 2.43 3.14 -15.59
C HIS A 200 1.87 3.12 -14.17
N TRP A 201 2.32 2.16 -13.38
CA TRP A 201 1.90 2.03 -11.98
C TRP A 201 3.10 1.68 -11.09
N ARG A 202 3.29 2.50 -10.06
CA ARG A 202 4.27 2.24 -9.01
C ARG A 202 3.65 1.34 -7.95
N LEU A 203 3.85 0.03 -8.10
CA LEU A 203 3.39 -0.97 -7.13
C LEU A 203 4.21 -0.96 -5.83
N ASP A 204 5.52 -0.74 -5.95
CA ASP A 204 6.44 -0.72 -4.82
C ASP A 204 6.63 0.72 -4.31
N PRO A 205 6.45 0.99 -3.00
CA PRO A 205 6.71 2.32 -2.46
C PRO A 205 8.19 2.73 -2.44
N ASP A 206 9.13 1.79 -2.59
CA ASP A 206 10.56 2.08 -2.68
C ASP A 206 10.89 2.87 -3.95
N GLU A 207 11.38 4.09 -3.79
CA GLU A 207 11.67 4.97 -4.93
C GLU A 207 12.80 4.48 -5.84
N ARG A 208 13.60 3.51 -5.37
CA ARG A 208 14.65 2.86 -6.16
C ARG A 208 14.09 1.86 -7.16
N VAL A 209 12.85 1.41 -6.95
CA VAL A 209 12.14 0.52 -7.85
C VAL A 209 11.39 1.36 -8.89
N GLU A 210 11.63 1.08 -10.16
CA GLU A 210 10.95 1.78 -11.25
C GLU A 210 9.45 1.47 -11.29
N ALA A 211 8.67 2.38 -11.89
CA ALA A 211 7.26 2.10 -12.13
C ALA A 211 7.10 0.97 -13.16
N HIS A 212 6.13 0.09 -12.93
CA HIS A 212 5.84 -0.98 -13.87
C HIS A 212 5.02 -0.43 -15.03
N THR A 213 5.40 -0.83 -16.25
CA THR A 213 4.68 -0.44 -17.46
C THR A 213 3.80 -1.60 -17.93
N PHE A 214 2.53 -1.33 -18.15
CA PHE A 214 1.55 -2.26 -18.71
C PHE A 214 1.21 -1.79 -20.11
N TYR A 215 1.33 -2.67 -21.10
CA TYR A 215 1.05 -2.37 -22.49
C TYR A 215 -0.34 -2.84 -22.87
N ARG A 216 -1.05 -2.00 -23.63
CA ARG A 216 -2.39 -2.34 -24.12
C ARG A 216 -2.34 -3.61 -24.96
N LEU A 217 -3.21 -4.56 -24.63
CA LEU A 217 -3.47 -5.71 -25.48
C LEU A 217 -4.20 -5.20 -26.72
N VAL A 218 -3.59 -5.41 -27.87
CA VAL A 218 -4.24 -5.18 -29.16
C VAL A 218 -4.94 -6.48 -29.50
N ASP A 219 -6.25 -6.43 -29.70
CA ASP A 219 -6.96 -7.59 -30.23
C ASP A 219 -6.41 -7.88 -31.63
N PHE A 220 -5.64 -8.96 -31.76
CA PHE A 220 -5.30 -9.53 -33.05
C PHE A 220 -6.55 -10.27 -33.57
N PHE A 221 -7.49 -9.52 -34.15
CA PHE A 221 -8.56 -10.09 -34.97
C PHE A 221 -8.10 -10.24 -36.42
#